data_AF-A0A966VAM2-F1
#
_entry.id   AF-A0A966VAM2-F1
#
_cell.length_a   1.000
_cell.length_b   1.000
_cell.length_c   1.000
_cell.angle_alpha   90.00
_cell.angle_beta   90.00
_cell.angle_gamma   90.00
#
_symmetry.space_group_name_H-M   'P 1'
#
loop_
_entity.id
_entity.type
_entity.pdbx_description
1 polymer ?
#
loop_
_entity_poly.entity_id
_entity_poly.type
_entity_poly.pdbx_seq_one_letter_code
_entity_poly.pdbx_strand_id
1 'polypeptide(L)'
;MSDQVCIDCGGSFPLSQDSWRRRKDGRWDTRCLICRAKVNRGKRAKRKELDSRAIEQGAVNTFLNAARQGGENIPHSSELLERLMEYFGGTSGFSALLVKQYFDSAPGGATRTKILDSLVRLVVKNTDMGGAKKPLGQWTDDELEKELDTRLLALAQQFQGRIVDGTFAQEAGGPAAAAIGIEGGRVRSSPAKRDPVRARRPKNRGAKALPADADAGGDARLQSK
;
A
#
# COMPACT_ATOMS: atom_id res chain seq x y z
N MET A 1 33.21 0.42 48.33
CA MET A 1 32.41 0.16 47.11
C MET A 1 33.39 -0.13 46.00
N SER A 2 33.19 -1.18 45.22
CA SER A 2 34.07 -1.48 44.09
C SER A 2 33.63 -0.66 42.88
N ASP A 3 34.58 0.07 42.28
CA ASP A 3 34.37 0.83 41.06
C ASP A 3 34.95 0.08 39.88
N GLN A 4 34.33 0.23 38.71
CA GLN A 4 34.80 -0.34 37.46
C GLN A 4 35.00 0.76 36.42
N VAL A 5 36.04 0.65 35.59
CA VAL A 5 36.35 1.60 34.52
C VAL A 5 35.75 1.12 33.20
N CYS A 6 35.06 2.01 32.47
CA CYS A 6 34.48 1.68 31.17
C CYS A 6 35.55 1.71 30.07
N ILE A 7 35.61 0.64 29.26
CA ILE A 7 36.58 0.55 28.14
C ILE A 7 36.39 1.67 27.09
N ASP A 8 35.15 2.10 26.83
CA ASP A 8 34.86 3.03 25.73
C ASP A 8 35.00 4.51 26.14
N CYS A 9 34.58 4.89 27.36
CA CYS A 9 34.64 6.29 27.82
C CYS A 9 35.69 6.56 28.90
N GLY A 10 36.36 5.55 29.45
CA GLY A 10 37.36 5.70 30.51
C GLY A 10 36.80 6.13 31.87
N GLY A 11 35.49 6.41 31.99
CA GLY A 11 34.87 6.81 33.25
C GLY A 11 34.82 5.66 34.26
N SER A 12 35.12 5.96 35.53
CA SER A 12 34.94 5.07 36.67
C SER A 12 33.53 5.24 37.24
N PHE A 13 32.78 4.14 37.33
CA PHE A 13 31.42 4.13 37.88
C PHE A 13 31.28 3.02 38.93
N PRO A 14 30.41 3.20 39.94
CA PRO A 14 30.15 2.16 40.92
C PRO A 14 29.58 0.91 40.26
N LEU A 15 29.91 -0.27 40.81
CA LEU A 15 29.38 -1.57 40.38
C LEU A 15 27.89 -1.73 40.75
N SER A 16 27.03 -0.94 40.11
CA SER A 16 25.58 -0.98 40.24
C SER A 16 24.89 -1.33 38.92
N GLN A 17 23.64 -1.80 39.03
CA GLN A 17 22.80 -2.13 37.88
C GLN A 17 22.39 -0.88 37.06
N ASP A 18 22.52 0.31 37.66
CA ASP A 18 22.22 1.59 37.01
C ASP A 18 23.34 2.05 36.06
N SER A 19 24.57 1.57 36.28
CA SER A 19 25.73 1.93 35.44
C SER A 19 26.13 0.81 34.49
N TRP A 20 25.87 -0.44 34.85
CA TRP A 20 26.36 -1.64 34.15
C TRP A 20 25.26 -2.67 33.92
N ARG A 21 25.33 -3.39 32.79
CA ARG A 21 24.45 -4.54 32.55
C ARG A 21 25.10 -5.83 33.06
N ARG A 22 24.35 -6.66 33.77
CA ARG A 22 24.77 -8.00 34.14
C ARG A 22 24.63 -8.99 32.97
N ARG A 23 25.66 -9.78 32.70
CA ARG A 23 25.63 -10.87 31.69
C ARG A 23 24.95 -12.11 32.28
N LYS A 24 24.64 -13.10 31.42
CA LYS A 24 24.07 -14.38 31.84
C LYS A 24 24.99 -15.13 32.82
N ASP A 25 26.29 -14.95 32.67
CA ASP A 25 27.34 -15.56 33.52
C ASP A 25 27.49 -14.88 34.89
N GLY A 26 26.58 -13.96 35.24
CA GLY A 26 26.61 -13.22 36.50
C GLY A 26 27.64 -12.08 36.56
N ARG A 27 28.60 -12.02 35.63
CA ARG A 27 29.61 -10.96 35.52
C ARG A 27 29.03 -9.66 34.95
N TRP A 28 29.59 -8.52 35.37
CA TRP A 28 29.26 -7.21 34.81
C TRP A 28 29.89 -7.02 33.43
N ASP A 29 29.22 -6.25 32.57
CA ASP A 29 29.77 -5.91 31.27
C ASP A 29 30.98 -4.98 31.41
N THR A 30 31.85 -4.96 30.40
CA THR A 30 33.04 -4.09 30.39
C THR A 30 32.74 -2.67 29.88
N ARG A 31 31.52 -2.46 29.37
CA ARG A 31 31.02 -1.18 28.86
C ARG A 31 29.86 -0.70 29.71
N CYS A 32 29.88 0.59 30.08
CA CYS A 32 28.77 1.21 30.78
C CYS A 32 27.51 1.25 29.90
N LEU A 33 26.34 1.44 30.51
CA LEU A 33 25.06 1.45 29.81
C LEU A 33 24.96 2.55 28.74
N ILE A 34 25.55 3.72 28.98
CA ILE A 34 25.56 4.84 28.03
C ILE A 34 26.34 4.49 26.76
N CYS A 35 27.59 4.02 26.91
CA CYS A 35 28.43 3.64 25.78
C CYS A 35 27.83 2.47 25.00
N ARG A 36 27.25 1.51 25.72
CA ARG A 36 26.52 0.40 25.12
C ARG A 36 25.31 0.88 24.30
N ALA A 37 24.53 1.84 24.81
CA ALA A 37 23.41 2.43 24.09
C ALA A 37 23.89 3.12 22.80
N LYS A 38 25.00 3.88 22.86
CA LYS A 38 25.62 4.52 21.69
C LYS A 38 26.04 3.50 20.63
N VAL A 39 26.73 2.43 21.03
CA VAL A 39 27.16 1.34 20.14
C VAL A 39 25.96 0.61 19.53
N ASN A 40 24.93 0.31 20.33
CA ASN A 40 23.72 -0.33 19.84
C ASN A 40 22.93 0.55 18.87
N ARG A 41 22.87 1.86 19.11
CA ARG A 41 22.27 2.83 18.19
C ARG A 41 23.02 2.86 16.86
N GLY A 42 24.36 2.89 16.90
CA GLY A 42 25.21 2.79 15.71
C GLY A 42 24.99 1.48 14.93
N LYS A 43 24.93 0.33 15.63
CA LYS A 43 24.64 -0.97 14.99
C LYS A 43 23.24 -1.00 14.35
N ARG A 44 22.22 -0.43 15.01
CA ARG A 44 20.87 -0.33 14.45
C ARG A 44 20.82 0.57 13.22
N ALA A 45 21.50 1.72 13.26
CA ALA A 45 21.59 2.62 12.11
C ALA A 45 22.27 1.94 10.91
N LYS A 46 23.42 1.30 11.13
CA LYS A 46 24.14 0.55 10.07
C LYS A 46 23.31 -0.59 9.50
N ARG A 47 22.55 -1.33 10.32
CA ARG A 47 21.61 -2.35 9.82
C ARG A 47 20.54 -1.75 8.94
N LYS A 48 19.90 -0.67 9.39
CA LYS A 48 18.87 0.03 8.61
C LYS A 48 19.41 0.51 7.25
N GLU A 49 20.63 1.03 7.23
CA GLU A 49 21.31 1.47 5.99
C GLU A 49 21.64 0.31 5.05
N LEU A 50 22.11 -0.82 5.60
CA LEU A 50 22.34 -2.03 4.81
C LEU A 50 21.03 -2.59 4.24
N ASP A 51 19.96 -2.58 5.03
CA ASP A 51 18.63 -3.05 4.60
C ASP A 51 18.08 -2.13 3.50
N SER A 52 18.18 -0.80 3.63
CA SER A 52 17.74 0.13 2.59
C SER A 52 18.54 -0.05 1.31
N ARG A 53 19.86 -0.20 1.41
CA ARG A 53 20.73 -0.44 0.25
C ARG A 53 20.41 -1.77 -0.45
N ALA A 54 20.09 -2.83 0.32
CA ALA A 54 19.68 -4.10 -0.26
C ALA A 54 18.34 -4.00 -1.01
N ILE A 55 17.39 -3.23 -0.47
CA ILE A 55 16.11 -2.95 -1.14
C ILE A 55 16.34 -2.17 -2.44
N GLU A 56 17.14 -1.11 -2.40
CA GLU A 56 17.47 -0.30 -3.58
C GLU A 56 18.19 -1.12 -4.64
N GLN A 57 19.15 -1.96 -4.25
CA GLN A 57 19.84 -2.83 -5.20
C GLN A 57 18.90 -3.89 -5.80
N GLY A 58 18.01 -4.46 -4.99
CA GLY A 58 16.96 -5.35 -5.47
C GLY A 58 16.04 -4.66 -6.48
N ALA A 59 15.65 -3.42 -6.21
CA ALA A 59 14.84 -2.61 -7.10
C ALA A 59 15.51 -2.33 -8.45
N VAL A 60 16.77 -1.89 -8.41
CA VAL A 60 17.58 -1.62 -9.61
C VAL A 60 17.75 -2.90 -10.43
N ASN A 61 18.02 -4.04 -9.78
CA ASN A 61 18.15 -5.32 -10.48
C ASN A 61 16.84 -5.74 -11.14
N THR A 62 15.70 -5.61 -10.45
CA THR A 62 14.37 -5.88 -11.03
C THR A 62 14.10 -4.99 -12.23
N PHE A 63 14.40 -3.69 -12.12
CA PHE A 63 14.26 -2.74 -13.22
C PHE A 63 15.15 -3.11 -14.41
N LEU A 64 16.43 -3.41 -14.19
CA LEU A 64 17.35 -3.80 -15.25
C LEU A 64 16.93 -5.13 -15.92
N ASN A 65 16.41 -6.08 -15.15
CA ASN A 65 15.90 -7.34 -15.70
C ASN A 65 14.65 -7.12 -16.56
N ALA A 66 13.73 -6.25 -16.12
CA ALA A 66 12.56 -5.86 -16.90
C ALA A 66 12.95 -5.08 -18.17
N ALA A 67 13.91 -4.15 -18.07
CA ALA A 67 14.41 -3.38 -19.20
C ALA A 67 15.10 -4.26 -20.26
N ARG A 68 15.81 -5.32 -19.82
CA ARG A 68 16.43 -6.31 -20.73
C ARG A 68 15.41 -7.17 -21.48
N GLN A 69 14.19 -7.32 -20.96
CA GLN A 69 13.11 -8.07 -21.60
C GLN A 69 12.29 -7.20 -22.57
N GLY A 70 12.52 -5.88 -22.60
CA GLY A 70 11.79 -4.94 -23.46
C GLY A 70 12.25 -4.99 -24.91
N GLY A 71 11.54 -5.76 -25.75
CA GLY A 71 11.59 -5.68 -27.20
C GLY A 71 10.36 -4.96 -27.77
N GLU A 72 10.61 -3.89 -28.52
CA GLU A 72 9.78 -3.23 -29.55
C GLU A 72 8.35 -2.73 -29.28
N ASN A 73 7.65 -3.10 -28.21
CA ASN A 73 6.35 -2.49 -27.88
C ASN A 73 6.51 -1.45 -26.77
N ILE A 74 6.17 -0.20 -27.06
CA ILE A 74 5.94 0.82 -26.03
C ILE A 74 4.91 0.22 -25.06
N PRO A 75 5.24 -0.02 -23.77
CA PRO A 75 4.30 -0.64 -22.87
C PRO A 75 3.06 0.26 -22.79
N HIS A 76 1.89 -0.34 -23.00
CA HIS A 76 0.65 0.38 -22.75
C HIS A 76 0.69 0.93 -21.32
N SER A 77 0.26 2.18 -21.12
CA SER A 77 0.38 2.88 -19.84
C SER A 77 -0.22 2.11 -18.66
N SER A 78 -1.16 1.19 -18.93
CA SER A 78 -1.73 0.24 -17.98
C SER A 78 -0.73 -0.80 -17.46
N GLU A 79 0.10 -1.40 -18.32
CA GLU A 79 1.12 -2.38 -17.88
C GLU A 79 2.19 -1.71 -17.02
N LEU A 80 2.64 -0.50 -17.41
CA LEU A 80 3.61 0.25 -16.62
C LEU A 80 3.06 0.57 -15.22
N LEU A 81 1.79 1.00 -15.16
CA LEU A 81 1.13 1.29 -13.90
C LEU A 81 1.00 0.03 -13.03
N GLU A 82 0.64 -1.11 -13.63
CA GLU A 82 0.54 -2.38 -12.92
C GLU A 82 1.88 -2.78 -12.29
N ARG A 83 2.97 -2.71 -13.05
CA ARG A 83 4.32 -3.02 -12.53
C ARG A 83 4.76 -2.05 -11.42
N LEU A 84 4.46 -0.76 -11.57
CA LEU A 84 4.72 0.21 -10.51
C LEU A 84 3.91 -0.10 -9.25
N MET A 85 2.63 -0.45 -9.39
CA MET A 85 1.80 -0.82 -8.25
C MET A 85 2.30 -2.11 -7.59
N GLU A 86 2.66 -3.14 -8.36
CA GLU A 86 3.29 -4.36 -7.83
C GLU A 86 4.54 -4.05 -7.00
N TYR A 87 5.39 -3.16 -7.52
CA TYR A 87 6.61 -2.73 -6.84
C TYR A 87 6.33 -2.06 -5.49
N PHE A 88 5.25 -1.29 -5.38
CA PHE A 88 4.82 -0.68 -4.13
C PHE A 88 4.02 -1.60 -3.21
N GLY A 89 3.77 -2.87 -3.57
CA GLY A 89 2.94 -3.79 -2.79
C GLY A 89 1.44 -3.60 -3.02
N GLY A 90 1.07 -3.19 -4.23
CA GLY A 90 -0.29 -2.87 -4.66
C GLY A 90 -0.73 -1.45 -4.27
N THR A 91 -2.01 -1.19 -4.46
CA THR A 91 -2.63 0.12 -4.17
C THR A 91 -2.51 0.52 -2.70
N SER A 92 -2.57 -0.46 -1.78
CA SER A 92 -2.40 -0.27 -0.33
C SER A 92 -1.00 0.22 0.04
N GLY A 93 0.05 -0.38 -0.54
CA GLY A 93 1.41 0.04 -0.24
C GLY A 93 1.77 1.37 -0.92
N PHE A 94 1.25 1.61 -2.12
CA PHE A 94 1.38 2.91 -2.79
C PHE A 94 0.73 4.06 -1.98
N SER A 95 -0.47 3.85 -1.44
CA SER A 95 -1.15 4.87 -0.62
C SER A 95 -0.40 5.12 0.70
N ALA A 96 0.10 4.08 1.36
CA ALA A 96 0.92 4.23 2.57
C ALA A 96 2.19 5.05 2.29
N LEU A 97 2.84 4.83 1.13
CA LEU A 97 4.03 5.56 0.74
C LEU A 97 3.73 7.04 0.41
N LEU A 98 2.61 7.33 -0.26
CA LEU A 98 2.15 8.69 -0.48
C LEU A 98 1.89 9.44 0.82
N VAL A 99 1.23 8.79 1.79
CA VAL A 99 0.97 9.38 3.12
C VAL A 99 2.28 9.65 3.87
N LYS A 100 3.22 8.71 3.84
CA LYS A 100 4.55 8.92 4.41
C LYS A 100 5.24 10.12 3.75
N GLN A 101 5.25 10.20 2.42
CA GLN A 101 5.87 11.30 1.69
C GLN A 101 5.22 12.65 2.02
N TYR A 102 3.91 12.66 2.23
CA TYR A 102 3.16 13.84 2.66
C TYR A 102 3.62 14.33 4.05
N PHE A 103 3.82 13.43 5.01
CA PHE A 103 4.28 13.78 6.36
C PHE A 103 5.76 14.16 6.44
N ASP A 104 6.60 13.56 5.58
CA ASP A 104 8.03 13.91 5.49
C ASP A 104 8.25 15.25 4.80
N SER A 105 7.28 15.73 4.03
CA SER A 105 7.36 17.03 3.35
C SER A 105 7.05 18.18 4.31
N ALA A 106 7.78 19.29 4.18
CA ALA A 106 7.56 20.48 5.00
C ALA A 106 6.09 20.98 4.90
N PRO A 107 5.48 21.41 6.02
CA PRO A 107 4.13 21.98 6.00
C PRO A 107 4.10 23.22 5.10
N GLY A 108 3.11 23.29 4.20
CA GLY A 108 3.01 24.37 3.20
C GLY A 108 4.01 24.27 2.04
N GLY A 109 4.89 23.27 2.00
CA GLY A 109 5.84 23.07 0.92
C GLY A 109 5.18 22.65 -0.39
N ALA A 110 5.77 23.02 -1.52
CA ALA A 110 5.25 22.73 -2.86
C ALA A 110 4.98 21.23 -3.10
N THR A 111 5.82 20.34 -2.56
CA THR A 111 5.65 18.89 -2.67
C THR A 111 4.34 18.42 -2.03
N ARG A 112 3.99 18.97 -0.86
CA ARG A 112 2.77 18.61 -0.14
C ARG A 112 1.53 19.04 -0.90
N THR A 113 1.54 20.25 -1.48
CA THR A 113 0.47 20.75 -2.34
C THR A 113 0.32 19.92 -3.60
N LYS A 114 1.43 19.52 -4.25
CA LYS A 114 1.40 18.66 -5.45
C LYS A 114 0.81 17.28 -5.16
N ILE A 115 1.10 16.68 -4.01
CA ILE A 115 0.51 15.39 -3.60
C ILE A 115 -1.00 15.54 -3.42
N LEU A 116 -1.47 16.60 -2.73
CA LEU A 116 -2.90 16.85 -2.55
C LEU A 116 -3.61 17.11 -3.88
N ASP A 117 -3.06 17.96 -4.75
CA ASP A 117 -3.61 18.23 -6.09
C ASP A 117 -3.69 16.94 -6.93
N SER A 118 -2.65 16.11 -6.88
CA SER A 118 -2.64 14.82 -7.59
C SER A 118 -3.73 13.86 -7.09
N LEU A 119 -3.98 13.82 -5.78
CA LEU A 119 -5.05 13.02 -5.19
C LEU A 119 -6.43 13.54 -5.60
N VAL A 120 -6.65 14.87 -5.56
CA VAL A 120 -7.90 15.48 -6.00
C VAL A 120 -8.17 15.18 -7.48
N ARG A 121 -7.16 15.35 -8.35
CA ARG A 121 -7.28 15.01 -9.78
C ARG A 121 -7.58 13.53 -9.99
N LEU A 122 -7.00 12.64 -9.20
CA LEU A 122 -7.28 11.21 -9.27
C LEU A 122 -8.74 10.92 -8.91
N VAL A 123 -9.25 11.54 -7.83
CA VAL A 123 -10.65 11.38 -7.41
C VAL A 123 -11.60 11.89 -8.49
N VAL A 124 -11.37 13.10 -9.00
CA VAL A 124 -12.20 13.69 -10.08
C VAL A 124 -12.21 12.77 -11.30
N LYS A 125 -11.04 12.36 -11.80
CA LYS A 125 -10.96 11.45 -12.96
C LYS A 125 -11.62 10.10 -12.71
N ASN A 126 -11.49 9.54 -11.50
CA ASN A 126 -12.13 8.27 -11.16
C ASN A 126 -13.65 8.41 -11.11
N THR A 127 -14.16 9.54 -10.63
CA THR A 127 -15.60 9.85 -10.67
C THR A 127 -16.07 10.05 -12.11
N ASP A 128 -15.34 10.80 -12.94
CA ASP A 128 -15.67 11.05 -14.34
C ASP A 128 -15.69 9.76 -15.17
N MET A 129 -14.77 8.83 -14.89
CA MET A 129 -14.73 7.50 -15.52
C MET A 129 -15.81 6.54 -14.98
N GLY A 130 -16.63 6.98 -14.02
CA GLY A 130 -17.69 6.17 -13.43
C GLY A 130 -17.20 5.09 -12.45
N GLY A 131 -15.96 5.16 -11.98
CA GLY A 131 -15.43 4.26 -10.94
C GLY A 131 -16.01 4.54 -9.56
N ALA A 132 -16.51 5.76 -9.34
CA ALA A 132 -17.29 6.16 -8.17
C ALA A 132 -18.73 6.52 -8.55
N LYS A 133 -19.41 5.65 -9.31
CA LYS A 133 -20.87 5.79 -9.44
C LYS A 133 -21.50 5.61 -8.06
N LYS A 134 -22.37 6.55 -7.68
CA LYS A 134 -23.27 6.42 -6.53
C LYS A 134 -23.87 5.00 -6.58
N PRO A 135 -23.90 4.22 -5.48
CA PRO A 135 -24.49 2.88 -5.53
C PRO A 135 -25.96 3.01 -5.98
N LEU A 136 -26.43 2.15 -6.89
CA LEU A 136 -27.73 2.27 -7.55
C LEU A 136 -28.90 2.52 -6.57
N GLY A 137 -28.85 1.95 -5.37
CA GLY A 137 -29.87 2.16 -4.32
C GLY A 137 -29.89 3.57 -3.68
N GLN A 138 -28.97 4.45 -4.04
CA GLN A 138 -28.95 5.85 -3.61
C GLN A 138 -29.28 6.83 -4.74
N TRP A 139 -29.51 6.35 -5.96
CA TRP A 139 -29.96 7.20 -7.08
C TRP A 139 -31.41 7.58 -6.83
N THR A 140 -31.76 8.83 -7.11
CA THR A 140 -33.17 9.19 -7.26
C THR A 140 -33.67 8.67 -8.60
N ASP A 141 -34.96 8.42 -8.72
CA ASP A 141 -35.56 7.92 -9.97
C ASP A 141 -35.26 8.87 -11.14
N ASP A 142 -35.33 10.19 -10.90
CA ASP A 142 -34.96 11.22 -11.89
C ASP A 142 -33.48 11.17 -12.33
N GLU A 143 -32.56 10.84 -11.41
CA GLU A 143 -31.13 10.66 -11.74
C GLU A 143 -30.93 9.40 -12.58
N LEU A 144 -31.69 8.34 -12.28
CA LEU A 144 -31.61 7.05 -12.95
C LEU A 144 -32.14 7.12 -14.38
N GLU A 145 -33.29 7.79 -14.58
CA GLU A 145 -33.88 8.01 -15.90
C GLU A 145 -32.94 8.82 -16.80
N LYS A 146 -32.33 9.90 -16.29
CA LYS A 146 -31.38 10.71 -17.07
C LYS A 146 -30.16 9.92 -17.52
N GLU A 147 -29.61 9.05 -16.66
CA GLU A 147 -28.47 8.21 -17.02
C GLU A 147 -28.86 7.11 -18.01
N LEU A 148 -30.06 6.53 -17.89
CA LEU A 148 -30.61 5.58 -18.85
C LEU A 148 -30.80 6.23 -20.22
N ASP A 149 -31.39 7.42 -20.28
CA ASP A 149 -31.54 8.20 -21.51
C ASP A 149 -30.19 8.55 -22.13
N THR A 150 -29.22 8.96 -21.32
CA THR A 150 -27.86 9.27 -21.78
C THR A 150 -27.19 8.04 -22.41
N ARG A 151 -27.35 6.86 -21.80
CA ARG A 151 -26.81 5.60 -22.34
C ARG A 151 -27.56 5.12 -23.57
N LEU A 152 -28.89 5.27 -23.60
CA LEU A 152 -29.71 4.94 -24.76
C LEU A 152 -29.36 5.81 -25.96
N LEU A 153 -29.14 7.11 -25.76
CA LEU A 153 -28.69 8.02 -26.80
C LEU A 153 -27.29 7.66 -27.31
N ALA A 154 -26.36 7.33 -26.42
CA ALA A 154 -25.02 6.88 -26.80
C ALA A 154 -25.06 5.56 -27.62
N LEU A 155 -25.90 4.61 -27.21
CA LEU A 155 -26.13 3.36 -27.96
C LEU A 155 -26.80 3.63 -29.31
N ALA A 156 -27.83 4.47 -29.35
CA ALA A 156 -28.51 4.83 -30.59
C ALA A 156 -27.56 5.50 -31.60
N GLN A 157 -26.64 6.34 -31.13
CA GLN A 157 -25.57 6.92 -31.95
C GLN A 157 -24.58 5.85 -32.44
N GLN A 158 -24.19 4.91 -31.58
CA GLN A 158 -23.27 3.82 -31.93
C GLN A 158 -23.88 2.84 -32.95
N PHE A 159 -25.19 2.60 -32.88
CA PHE A 159 -25.92 1.71 -33.80
C PHE A 159 -26.62 2.45 -34.95
N GLN A 160 -26.30 3.73 -35.18
CA GLN A 160 -26.86 4.56 -36.27
C GLN A 160 -28.39 4.49 -36.36
N GLY A 161 -29.09 4.44 -35.22
CA GLY A 161 -30.55 4.41 -35.17
C GLY A 161 -31.20 3.07 -35.57
N ARG A 162 -30.44 1.97 -35.75
CA ARG A 162 -31.03 0.62 -35.87
C ARG A 162 -31.36 0.07 -34.48
N ILE A 163 -32.45 0.57 -33.89
CA ILE A 163 -33.07 -0.07 -32.74
C ILE A 163 -33.93 -1.21 -33.31
N VAL A 164 -33.48 -2.45 -33.15
CA VAL A 164 -34.29 -3.63 -33.47
C VAL A 164 -35.28 -3.79 -32.32
N ASP A 165 -36.55 -3.53 -32.57
CA ASP A 165 -37.62 -3.87 -31.63
C ASP A 165 -37.56 -5.38 -31.34
N GLY A 166 -37.35 -5.73 -30.06
CA GLY A 166 -37.32 -7.11 -29.57
C GLY A 166 -38.68 -7.81 -29.55
N THR A 167 -39.66 -7.35 -30.34
CA THR A 167 -40.99 -7.95 -30.44
C THR A 167 -41.11 -9.02 -31.53
N PHE A 168 -40.06 -9.28 -32.32
CA PHE A 168 -40.06 -10.35 -33.33
C PHE A 168 -39.47 -11.71 -32.85
N ALA A 169 -39.69 -12.09 -31.59
CA ALA A 169 -39.27 -13.39 -31.06
C ALA A 169 -40.41 -14.27 -30.53
N GLN A 170 -41.66 -14.00 -30.94
CA GLN A 170 -42.80 -14.87 -30.68
C GLN A 170 -43.63 -14.97 -31.95
N GLU A 171 -43.24 -15.86 -32.87
CA GLU A 171 -44.16 -16.66 -33.72
C GLU A 171 -43.34 -17.44 -34.75
N ALA A 172 -42.78 -18.57 -34.31
CA ALA A 172 -42.48 -19.71 -35.17
C ALA A 172 -42.46 -20.97 -34.31
N GLY A 173 -43.65 -21.47 -33.98
CA GLY A 173 -43.81 -22.80 -33.43
C GLY A 173 -43.70 -23.85 -34.53
N GLY A 174 -42.67 -24.70 -34.48
CA GLY A 174 -42.62 -25.96 -35.24
C GLY A 174 -41.22 -26.55 -35.36
N PRO A 175 -41.05 -27.89 -35.23
CA PRO A 175 -39.97 -28.46 -34.43
C PRO A 175 -38.86 -29.10 -35.28
N ALA A 176 -37.61 -28.86 -34.89
CA ALA A 176 -36.51 -29.81 -35.14
C ALA A 176 -35.39 -29.55 -34.13
N ALA A 177 -35.14 -30.56 -33.31
CA ALA A 177 -34.01 -30.65 -32.42
C ALA A 177 -32.69 -30.63 -33.20
N ALA A 178 -31.71 -29.84 -32.75
CA ALA A 178 -30.35 -30.29 -32.44
C ALA A 178 -29.43 -29.09 -32.13
N ALA A 179 -28.70 -29.22 -31.00
CA ALA A 179 -27.57 -28.41 -30.55
C ALA A 179 -27.88 -26.92 -30.27
N ILE A 180 -27.83 -26.43 -29.04
CA ILE A 180 -26.70 -26.47 -28.11
C ILE A 180 -27.25 -26.54 -26.68
N GLY A 181 -26.87 -27.59 -25.96
CA GLY A 181 -27.28 -27.83 -24.59
C GLY A 181 -26.73 -26.79 -23.61
N ILE A 182 -27.61 -26.33 -22.74
CA ILE A 182 -27.28 -25.75 -21.44
C ILE A 182 -26.64 -26.87 -20.60
N GLU A 183 -25.33 -26.81 -20.42
CA GLU A 183 -24.67 -27.50 -19.31
C GLU A 183 -24.24 -26.47 -18.27
N GLY A 184 -24.84 -26.58 -17.08
CA GLY A 184 -24.35 -25.95 -15.87
C GLY A 184 -22.95 -26.48 -15.55
N GLY A 185 -21.94 -25.74 -15.97
CA GLY A 185 -20.53 -26.04 -15.72
C GLY A 185 -20.04 -25.37 -14.44
N ARG A 186 -20.10 -26.11 -13.33
CA ARG A 186 -19.37 -25.82 -12.08
C ARG A 186 -17.96 -25.33 -12.38
N VAL A 187 -17.50 -24.32 -11.65
CA VAL A 187 -16.07 -23.98 -11.51
C VAL A 187 -15.34 -25.24 -11.05
N ARG A 188 -14.65 -25.92 -11.98
CA ARG A 188 -13.70 -26.98 -11.65
C ARG A 188 -12.51 -26.34 -10.94
N SER A 189 -12.46 -26.49 -9.62
CA SER A 189 -11.22 -26.35 -8.86
C SER A 189 -10.25 -27.41 -9.36
N SER A 190 -9.21 -27.01 -10.09
CA SER A 190 -8.09 -27.89 -10.41
C SER A 190 -7.34 -28.23 -9.11
N PRO A 191 -7.08 -29.51 -8.80
CA PRO A 191 -6.30 -29.89 -7.63
C PRO A 191 -4.82 -29.71 -7.94
N ALA A 192 -4.30 -28.50 -7.71
CA ALA A 192 -2.87 -28.31 -7.59
C ALA A 192 -2.42 -28.99 -6.28
N LYS A 193 -1.77 -30.16 -6.39
CA LYS A 193 -0.90 -30.68 -5.33
C LYS A 193 0.15 -29.60 -5.05
N ARG A 194 -0.07 -28.84 -3.97
CA ARG A 194 0.93 -27.97 -3.36
C ARG A 194 1.18 -28.49 -1.95
N ASP A 195 2.43 -28.87 -1.72
CA ASP A 195 2.95 -29.21 -0.41
C ASP A 195 2.66 -28.08 0.60
N PRO A 196 2.19 -28.38 1.82
CA PRO A 196 2.01 -27.36 2.83
C PRO A 196 3.35 -27.02 3.48
N VAL A 197 4.19 -26.24 2.80
CA VAL A 197 5.21 -25.47 3.52
C VAL A 197 4.50 -24.32 4.22
N ARG A 198 4.12 -24.58 5.46
CA ARG A 198 3.50 -23.65 6.41
C ARG A 198 4.43 -22.44 6.61
N ALA A 199 4.24 -21.40 5.82
CA ALA A 199 4.83 -20.09 6.08
C ALA A 199 4.32 -19.61 7.45
N ARG A 200 5.21 -19.62 8.45
CA ARG A 200 4.92 -19.13 9.79
C ARG A 200 4.61 -17.62 9.71
N ARG A 201 3.34 -17.27 9.88
CA ARG A 201 2.91 -15.89 10.18
C ARG A 201 3.68 -15.39 11.42
N PRO A 202 4.38 -14.24 11.38
CA PRO A 202 4.95 -13.65 12.58
C PRO A 202 3.82 -13.27 13.55
N LYS A 203 3.88 -13.78 14.79
CA LYS A 203 2.82 -13.72 15.80
C LYS A 203 2.50 -12.34 16.39
N ASN A 204 3.20 -11.27 16.00
CA ASN A 204 3.12 -10.00 16.73
C ASN A 204 2.86 -8.81 15.80
N ARG A 205 1.60 -8.62 15.40
CA ARG A 205 1.03 -7.30 15.11
C ARG A 205 -0.38 -7.23 15.69
N GLY A 206 -0.46 -7.29 17.02
CA GLY A 206 -1.67 -6.89 17.73
C GLY A 206 -1.77 -5.38 17.78
N ALA A 207 -2.98 -4.85 17.63
CA ALA A 207 -3.35 -3.42 17.66
C ALA A 207 -3.18 -2.75 19.04
N LYS A 208 -2.21 -3.17 19.85
CA LYS A 208 -2.05 -2.77 21.27
C LYS A 208 -0.78 -1.97 21.57
N ALA A 209 -0.14 -1.37 20.57
CA ALA A 209 1.10 -0.60 20.76
C ALA A 209 1.11 0.74 20.01
N LEU A 210 -0.02 1.43 19.98
CA LEU A 210 -0.03 2.88 19.73
C LEU A 210 -0.34 3.56 21.06
N PRO A 211 0.62 4.25 21.70
CA PRO A 211 0.29 5.16 22.79
C PRO A 211 -0.63 6.26 22.24
N ALA A 212 -1.66 6.62 22.99
CA ALA A 212 -2.51 7.77 22.67
C ALA A 212 -1.66 9.04 22.61
N ASP A 213 -1.91 9.88 21.60
CA ASP A 213 -1.27 11.19 21.49
C ASP A 213 -1.61 12.05 22.72
N ALA A 214 -0.63 12.84 23.17
CA ALA A 214 -0.80 13.77 24.28
C ALA A 214 -1.74 14.92 23.89
N ASP A 215 -2.56 15.38 24.85
CA ASP A 215 -3.53 16.45 24.67
C ASP A 215 -2.91 17.72 24.06
N ALA A 216 -3.50 18.20 22.97
CA ALA A 216 -3.18 19.47 22.35
C ALA A 216 -3.75 20.62 23.19
N GLY A 217 -3.10 20.94 24.31
CA GLY A 217 -3.55 22.01 25.21
C GLY A 217 -2.44 22.43 26.17
N GLY A 218 -1.45 23.16 25.67
CA GLY A 218 -0.34 23.65 26.48
C GLY A 218 0.35 24.87 25.86
N ASP A 219 -0.30 26.03 25.99
CA ASP A 219 0.25 27.39 26.10
C ASP A 219 1.57 27.72 25.38
N ALA A 220 1.45 28.19 24.13
CA ALA A 220 2.43 29.10 23.56
C ALA A 220 2.13 30.53 24.05
N ARG A 221 2.64 30.90 25.23
CA ARG A 221 2.73 32.31 25.66
C ARG A 221 3.72 33.03 24.74
N LEU A 222 3.18 33.79 23.78
CA LEU A 222 3.90 34.84 23.06
C LEU A 222 4.31 35.92 24.06
N GLN A 223 5.58 35.94 24.47
CA GLN A 223 6.16 37.11 25.09
C GLN A 223 6.35 38.18 24.03
N SER A 224 5.74 39.33 24.24
CA SER A 224 5.99 40.55 23.48
C SER A 224 6.52 41.61 24.44
N LYS A 225 7.73 42.09 24.11
CA LYS A 225 8.51 43.20 24.68
C LYS A 225 9.06 43.03 26.10
#